data_AF-A0A832JCT5-F1
#
_entry.id   AF-A0A832JCT5-F1
#
_cell.length_a   1.000
_cell.length_b   1.000
_cell.length_c   1.000
_cell.angle_alpha   90.00
_cell.angle_beta   90.00
_cell.angle_gamma   90.00
#
_symmetry.space_group_name_H-M   'P 1'
#
loop_
_entity.id
_entity.type
_entity.pdbx_description
1 polymer ?
#
loop_
_entity_poly.entity_id
_entity_poly.type
_entity_poly.pdbx_seq_one_letter_code
_entity_poly.pdbx_strand_id
1 'polypeptide(L)'
;MHFPHWRFWGLAPRFDPGEGITVLEPEQPGPGWWVGACSALFDPPSRTFYLYYRRRKPRELGRGTDCYIAVSDDGVHFEPLWHLSKDALDSPSIEKGCLARTLDGRWRLYISYVDPADHRWRTDVLEAEAPDRFDPERRWKVFTAEDVGVEGVKDPYLI
;
A
#
# COMPACT_ATOMS: atom_id res chain seq x y z
N MET A 1 -26.64 -12.72 -15.15
CA MET A 1 -26.67 -11.83 -13.97
C MET A 1 -26.15 -10.48 -14.40
N HIS A 2 -27.02 -9.47 -14.44
CA HIS A 2 -26.68 -8.09 -14.77
C HIS A 2 -26.11 -7.44 -13.50
N PHE A 3 -24.96 -6.79 -13.55
CA PHE A 3 -24.46 -5.95 -12.45
C PHE A 3 -24.73 -4.48 -12.79
N PRO A 4 -25.81 -3.87 -12.28
CA PRO A 4 -26.08 -2.46 -12.50
C PRO A 4 -25.36 -1.63 -11.43
N HIS A 5 -24.56 -0.68 -11.89
CA HIS A 5 -24.28 0.63 -11.30
C HIS A 5 -24.08 0.67 -9.77
N TRP A 6 -22.83 0.73 -9.35
CA TRP A 6 -22.44 0.92 -7.95
C TRP A 6 -23.09 2.14 -7.30
N ARG A 7 -23.75 1.91 -6.17
CA ARG A 7 -24.10 2.92 -5.18
C ARG A 7 -23.80 2.35 -3.80
N PHE A 8 -22.64 2.72 -3.23
CA PHE A 8 -22.32 2.38 -1.85
C PHE A 8 -23.01 3.39 -0.92
N TRP A 9 -24.12 2.98 -0.30
CA TRP A 9 -24.74 3.71 0.79
C TRP A 9 -24.66 2.87 2.07
N GLY A 10 -23.55 3.03 2.80
CA GLY A 10 -23.47 2.70 4.23
C GLY A 10 -23.24 1.22 4.56
N LEU A 11 -22.05 0.97 5.12
CA LEU A 11 -21.54 -0.28 5.70
C LEU A 11 -21.17 -1.36 4.69
N ALA A 12 -19.89 -1.73 4.71
CA ALA A 12 -19.42 -2.99 4.16
C ALA A 12 -20.27 -4.14 4.76
N PRO A 13 -20.60 -5.19 3.98
CA PRO A 13 -21.25 -6.36 4.52
C PRO A 13 -20.50 -6.87 5.75
N ARG A 14 -21.23 -7.31 6.78
CA ARG A 14 -20.60 -8.03 7.88
C ARG A 14 -19.93 -9.28 7.31
N PHE A 15 -18.67 -9.48 7.65
CA PHE A 15 -17.92 -10.69 7.30
C PHE A 15 -17.46 -11.37 8.60
N ASP A 16 -17.34 -12.69 8.57
CA ASP A 16 -16.71 -13.44 9.65
C ASP A 16 -15.19 -13.44 9.42
N PRO A 17 -14.38 -12.80 10.28
CA PRO A 17 -12.92 -12.84 10.13
C PRO A 17 -12.35 -14.26 10.25
N GLY A 18 -13.06 -15.20 10.88
CA GLY A 18 -12.68 -16.62 10.95
C GLY A 18 -12.82 -17.38 9.64
N GLU A 19 -13.62 -16.87 8.70
CA GLU A 19 -13.72 -17.37 7.32
C GLU A 19 -12.67 -16.73 6.40
N GLY A 20 -11.78 -15.90 6.94
CA GLY A 20 -10.69 -15.29 6.21
C GLY A 20 -9.72 -16.34 5.65
N ILE A 21 -9.26 -16.09 4.43
CA ILE A 21 -8.17 -16.86 3.81
C ILE A 21 -6.87 -16.06 3.87
N THR A 22 -5.76 -16.73 4.13
CA THR A 22 -4.44 -16.10 4.02
C THR A 22 -4.10 -15.91 2.55
N VAL A 23 -3.89 -14.65 2.15
CA VAL A 23 -3.49 -14.28 0.79
C VAL A 23 -1.96 -14.27 0.65
N LEU A 24 -1.24 -13.86 1.70
CA LEU A 24 0.22 -13.81 1.73
C LEU A 24 0.74 -14.26 3.09
N GLU A 25 1.67 -15.22 3.07
CA GLU A 25 2.37 -15.68 4.27
C GLU A 25 3.62 -14.80 4.55
N PRO A 26 4.05 -14.68 5.82
CA PRO A 26 5.35 -14.11 6.14
C PRO A 26 6.51 -14.94 5.58
N GLU A 27 7.64 -14.26 5.32
CA GLU A 27 8.85 -14.91 4.80
C GLU A 27 9.39 -16.00 5.73
N GLN A 28 9.16 -15.86 7.03
CA GLN A 28 9.50 -16.85 8.03
C GLN A 28 8.39 -16.94 9.09
N PRO A 29 8.20 -18.10 9.72
CA PRO A 29 7.34 -18.19 10.89
C PRO A 29 7.97 -17.48 12.10
N GLY A 30 7.12 -17.05 13.04
CA GLY A 30 7.53 -16.59 14.36
C GLY A 30 7.38 -15.08 14.60
N PRO A 31 7.66 -14.61 15.83
CA PRO A 31 7.39 -13.25 16.24
C PRO A 31 8.15 -12.21 15.39
N GLY A 32 7.44 -11.16 14.97
CA GLY A 32 8.03 -10.04 14.24
C GLY A 32 8.10 -10.22 12.72
N TRP A 33 8.01 -11.45 12.22
CA TRP A 33 7.79 -11.73 10.79
C TRP A 33 6.31 -11.58 10.46
N TRP A 34 5.96 -10.63 9.59
CA TRP A 34 4.58 -10.46 9.16
C TRP A 34 4.47 -9.73 7.83
N VAL A 35 3.33 -9.93 7.16
CA VAL A 35 2.93 -9.28 5.91
C VAL A 35 1.56 -8.67 6.13
N GLY A 36 1.34 -7.44 5.67
CA GLY A 36 0.05 -6.79 5.78
C GLY A 36 0.13 -5.28 5.65
N ALA A 37 -0.65 -4.56 6.50
CA ALA A 37 -0.90 -3.12 6.36
C ALA A 37 -1.28 -2.78 4.91
N CYS A 38 -2.20 -3.60 4.40
CA CYS A 38 -2.55 -3.61 2.99
C CYS A 38 -3.58 -2.54 2.63
N SER A 39 -3.68 -2.29 1.33
CA SER A 39 -4.84 -1.67 0.69
C SER A 39 -5.14 -2.42 -0.59
N ALA A 40 -6.41 -2.66 -0.89
CA ALA A 40 -6.84 -3.31 -2.12
C ALA A 40 -7.59 -2.33 -3.01
N LEU A 41 -7.39 -2.45 -4.32
CA LEU A 41 -8.08 -1.67 -5.36
C LEU A 41 -8.55 -2.64 -6.44
N PHE A 42 -9.82 -2.58 -6.81
CA PHE A 42 -10.32 -3.26 -8.01
C PHE A 42 -10.42 -2.25 -9.14
N ASP A 43 -9.81 -2.54 -10.28
CA ASP A 43 -9.91 -1.75 -11.52
C ASP A 43 -11.00 -2.33 -12.43
N PRO A 44 -12.17 -1.67 -12.59
CA PRO A 44 -13.25 -2.21 -13.40
C PRO A 44 -12.94 -2.33 -14.89
N PRO A 45 -12.24 -1.36 -15.53
CA PRO A 45 -11.88 -1.48 -16.93
C PRO A 45 -11.07 -2.73 -17.26
N SER A 46 -10.05 -3.06 -16.45
CA SER A 46 -9.24 -4.27 -16.67
C SER A 46 -9.78 -5.51 -15.97
N ARG A 47 -10.76 -5.36 -15.07
CA ARG A 47 -11.28 -6.42 -14.17
C ARG A 47 -10.17 -7.05 -13.34
N THR A 48 -9.32 -6.22 -12.77
CA THR A 48 -8.11 -6.67 -12.06
C THR A 48 -8.10 -6.16 -10.63
N PHE A 49 -7.71 -7.02 -9.69
CA PHE A 49 -7.43 -6.63 -8.32
C PHE A 49 -5.95 -6.27 -8.17
N TYR A 50 -5.69 -5.19 -7.45
CA TYR A 50 -4.37 -4.77 -7.03
C TYR A 50 -4.31 -4.75 -5.51
N LEU A 51 -3.22 -5.27 -4.96
CA LEU A 51 -2.96 -5.31 -3.53
C LEU A 51 -1.64 -4.61 -3.24
N TYR A 52 -1.70 -3.50 -2.51
CA TYR A 52 -0.55 -2.99 -1.80
C TYR A 52 -0.36 -3.80 -0.52
N TYR A 53 0.87 -4.17 -0.19
CA TYR A 53 1.22 -4.70 1.12
C TYR A 53 2.66 -4.35 1.48
N ARG A 54 3.00 -4.47 2.76
CA ARG A 54 4.38 -4.36 3.24
C ARG A 54 4.83 -5.64 3.91
N ARG A 55 6.14 -5.87 3.88
CA ARG A 55 6.80 -6.94 4.63
C ARG A 55 7.56 -6.37 5.80
N ARG A 56 7.56 -7.14 6.89
CA ARG A 56 8.36 -6.85 8.09
C ARG A 56 9.05 -8.08 8.60
N LYS A 57 10.25 -7.82 9.12
CA LYS A 57 11.07 -8.74 9.89
C LYS A 57 11.13 -8.27 11.36
N PRO A 58 11.61 -9.13 12.27
CA PRO A 58 11.85 -8.77 13.66
C PRO A 58 12.69 -7.49 13.78
N ARG A 59 12.40 -6.68 14.81
CA ARG A 59 12.90 -5.31 14.95
C ARG A 59 14.43 -5.26 15.06
N GLU A 60 15.01 -6.25 15.69
CA GLU A 60 16.45 -6.48 15.85
C GLU A 60 17.15 -6.76 14.52
N LEU A 61 16.42 -7.23 13.50
CA LEU A 61 16.94 -7.44 12.15
C LEU A 61 16.68 -6.22 11.24
N GLY A 62 15.82 -5.27 11.65
CA GLY A 62 15.46 -4.04 10.93
C GLY A 62 13.97 -3.67 11.08
N ARG A 63 13.58 -2.49 10.59
CA ARG A 63 12.16 -2.05 10.55
C ARG A 63 11.65 -1.99 9.11
N GLY A 64 10.31 -2.07 8.95
CA GLY A 64 9.52 -1.99 7.70
C GLY A 64 10.36 -1.93 6.42
N THR A 65 10.64 -3.10 5.84
CA THR A 65 11.74 -3.25 4.89
C THR A 65 11.32 -2.91 3.47
N ASP A 66 10.17 -3.44 3.06
CA ASP A 66 9.75 -3.45 1.67
C ASP A 66 8.24 -3.28 1.58
N CYS A 67 7.81 -2.66 0.49
CA CYS A 67 6.43 -2.68 0.05
C CYS A 67 6.32 -3.18 -1.39
N TYR A 68 5.12 -3.64 -1.72
CA TYR A 68 4.83 -4.28 -2.98
C TYR A 68 3.46 -3.84 -3.48
N ILE A 69 3.31 -3.86 -4.80
CA ILE A 69 2.01 -3.96 -5.46
C ILE A 69 1.97 -5.35 -6.08
N ALA A 70 0.90 -6.09 -5.81
CA ALA A 70 0.61 -7.36 -6.47
C ALA A 70 -0.71 -7.28 -7.24
N VAL A 71 -0.87 -8.18 -8.19
CA VAL A 71 -2.00 -8.22 -9.13
C VAL A 71 -2.70 -9.58 -9.07
N SER A 72 -4.02 -9.59 -9.26
CA SER A 72 -4.85 -10.79 -9.26
C SER A 72 -6.08 -10.61 -10.16
N ASP A 73 -6.53 -11.70 -10.78
CA ASP A 73 -7.78 -11.75 -11.55
C ASP A 73 -8.98 -12.24 -10.72
N ASP A 74 -8.74 -12.97 -9.64
CA ASP A 74 -9.75 -13.57 -8.76
C ASP A 74 -9.84 -12.94 -7.36
N GLY A 75 -8.90 -12.08 -7.00
CA GLY A 75 -8.84 -11.39 -5.71
C GLY A 75 -8.36 -12.28 -4.56
N VAL A 76 -7.81 -13.46 -4.86
CA VAL A 76 -7.33 -14.46 -3.89
C VAL A 76 -5.88 -14.83 -4.15
N HIS A 77 -5.52 -15.08 -5.41
CA HIS A 77 -4.16 -15.45 -5.80
C HIS A 77 -3.46 -14.24 -6.42
N PHE A 78 -2.45 -13.73 -5.72
CA PHE A 78 -1.75 -12.50 -6.08
C PHE A 78 -0.31 -12.75 -6.49
N GLU A 79 0.09 -12.17 -7.63
CA GLU A 79 1.46 -12.19 -8.11
C GLU A 79 2.10 -10.80 -7.94
N PRO A 80 3.33 -10.68 -7.40
CA PRO A 80 4.02 -9.40 -7.30
C PRO A 80 4.20 -8.74 -8.66
N LEU A 81 3.83 -7.46 -8.75
CA LEU A 81 3.90 -6.64 -9.96
C LEU A 81 4.99 -5.56 -9.85
N TRP A 82 5.12 -4.96 -8.66
CA TRP A 82 6.08 -3.89 -8.39
C TRP A 82 6.57 -3.97 -6.94
N HIS A 83 7.79 -3.50 -6.69
CA HIS A 83 8.47 -3.56 -5.40
C HIS A 83 9.23 -2.27 -5.12
N LEU A 84 9.28 -1.89 -3.85
CA LEU A 84 10.11 -0.81 -3.34
C LEU A 84 10.67 -1.16 -1.95
N SER A 85 11.98 -1.08 -1.81
CA SER A 85 12.66 -1.17 -0.52
C SER A 85 12.77 0.19 0.16
N LYS A 86 12.89 0.16 1.49
CA LYS A 86 13.09 1.37 2.31
C LYS A 86 14.37 2.12 1.95
N ASP A 87 15.38 1.44 1.40
CA ASP A 87 16.68 2.03 1.09
C ASP A 87 16.58 2.98 -0.12
N ALA A 88 15.70 2.67 -1.08
CA ALA A 88 15.39 3.58 -2.18
C ALA A 88 14.65 4.86 -1.75
N LEU A 89 14.16 4.90 -0.50
CA LEU A 89 13.59 6.10 0.13
C LEU A 89 14.56 6.79 1.11
N ASP A 90 15.77 6.25 1.29
CA ASP A 90 16.66 6.59 2.41
C ASP A 90 15.94 6.52 3.76
N SER A 91 15.05 5.54 3.93
CA SER A 91 14.14 5.49 5.07
C SER A 91 14.53 4.40 6.07
N PRO A 92 14.43 4.68 7.37
CA PRO A 92 14.48 3.65 8.41
C PRO A 92 13.34 2.64 8.33
N SER A 93 12.16 3.00 7.80
CA SER A 93 10.99 2.11 7.76
C SER A 93 9.92 2.61 6.80
N ILE A 94 9.32 1.67 6.05
CA ILE A 94 8.08 1.86 5.30
C ILE A 94 6.86 1.45 6.13
N GLU A 95 5.75 2.16 5.95
CA GLU A 95 4.44 1.90 6.56
C GLU A 95 3.37 1.59 5.50
N LYS A 96 2.08 1.60 5.86
CA LYS A 96 0.98 1.43 4.89
C LYS A 96 1.08 2.47 3.77
N GLY A 97 0.68 2.04 2.57
CA GLY A 97 0.48 2.88 1.40
C GLY A 97 -0.93 2.71 0.85
N CYS A 98 -1.26 3.52 -0.15
CA CYS A 98 -2.54 3.46 -0.84
C CYS A 98 -2.33 3.65 -2.35
N LEU A 99 -2.67 2.61 -3.12
CA LEU A 99 -2.72 2.66 -4.57
C LEU A 99 -4.07 3.19 -5.02
N ALA A 100 -4.07 4.14 -5.95
CA ALA A 100 -5.27 4.69 -6.55
C ALA A 100 -5.09 4.85 -8.06
N ARG A 101 -6.18 4.68 -8.80
CA ARG A 101 -6.30 5.11 -10.19
C ARG A 101 -7.07 6.42 -10.21
N THR A 102 -6.50 7.46 -10.81
CA THR A 102 -7.10 8.79 -10.89
C THR A 102 -8.19 8.84 -11.97
N LEU A 103 -9.01 9.90 -11.95
CA LEU A 103 -10.11 10.08 -12.92
C LEU A 103 -9.62 10.24 -14.37
N ASP A 104 -8.41 10.76 -14.57
CA ASP A 104 -7.72 10.86 -15.85
C ASP A 104 -6.94 9.58 -16.21
N GLY A 105 -7.07 8.52 -15.41
CA GLY A 105 -6.56 7.18 -15.73
C GLY A 105 -5.12 6.91 -15.31
N ARG A 106 -4.42 7.90 -14.71
CA ARG A 106 -3.07 7.76 -14.17
C ARG A 106 -3.09 6.92 -12.89
N TRP A 107 -1.94 6.33 -12.57
CA TRP A 107 -1.75 5.55 -11.35
C TRP A 107 -0.98 6.38 -10.33
N ARG A 108 -1.46 6.39 -9.08
CA ARG A 108 -0.80 7.04 -7.94
C ARG A 108 -0.62 6.06 -6.80
N LEU A 109 0.60 6.00 -6.26
CA LEU A 109 0.90 5.30 -5.02
C LEU A 109 1.26 6.33 -3.96
N TYR A 110 0.39 6.52 -2.98
CA TYR A 110 0.69 7.30 -1.78
C TYR A 110 1.41 6.40 -0.80
N ILE A 111 2.64 6.76 -0.44
CA ILE A 111 3.50 5.95 0.42
C ILE A 111 3.82 6.69 1.71
N SER A 112 3.58 6.04 2.84
CA SER A 112 4.02 6.52 4.15
C SER A 112 5.33 5.86 4.54
N TYR A 113 6.31 6.66 4.97
CA TYR A 113 7.60 6.18 5.46
C TYR A 113 8.21 7.15 6.47
N VAL A 114 9.23 6.70 7.21
CA VAL A 114 9.94 7.56 8.16
C VAL A 114 10.81 8.54 7.38
N ASP A 115 10.59 9.84 7.57
CA ASP A 115 11.39 10.91 6.97
C ASP A 115 12.86 10.80 7.45
N PRO A 116 13.85 10.73 6.53
CA PRO A 116 15.26 10.77 6.92
C PRO A 116 15.67 12.07 7.62
N ALA A 117 14.97 13.19 7.39
CA ALA A 117 15.35 14.49 7.92
C ALA A 117 15.09 14.63 9.42
N ASP A 118 14.00 14.07 9.94
CA ASP A 118 13.55 14.30 11.32
C ASP A 118 12.99 13.06 12.04
N HIS A 119 13.00 11.90 11.37
CA HIS A 119 12.51 10.62 11.88
C HIS A 119 11.03 10.56 12.27
N ARG A 120 10.20 11.50 11.77
CA ARG A 120 8.74 11.42 11.87
C ARG A 120 8.16 10.78 10.62
N TRP A 121 6.90 10.35 10.68
CA TRP A 121 6.22 9.80 9.52
C TRP A 121 5.85 10.91 8.53
N ARG A 122 6.10 10.68 7.25
CA ARG A 122 5.68 11.52 6.13
C ARG A 122 4.94 10.70 5.09
N THR A 123 4.20 11.38 4.22
CA THR A 123 3.60 10.79 3.03
C THR A 123 4.08 11.51 1.77
N ASP A 124 4.58 10.72 0.83
CA ASP A 124 4.88 11.15 -0.54
C ASP A 124 3.95 10.41 -1.52
N VAL A 125 3.93 10.84 -2.78
CA VAL A 125 3.21 10.16 -3.85
C VAL A 125 4.14 9.89 -5.03
N LEU A 126 4.01 8.70 -5.60
CA LEU A 126 4.58 8.31 -6.89
C LEU A 126 3.45 8.30 -7.91
N GLU A 127 3.73 8.72 -9.14
CA GLU A 127 2.77 8.68 -10.24
C GLU A 127 3.37 8.03 -11.48
N ALA A 128 2.56 7.25 -12.18
CA ALA A 128 2.96 6.55 -13.39
C ALA A 128 1.76 6.32 -14.32
N GLU A 129 2.04 5.93 -15.57
CA GLU A 129 1.02 5.52 -16.55
C GLU A 129 0.48 4.10 -16.28
N ALA A 130 1.20 3.30 -15.51
CA ALA A 130 0.84 1.92 -15.19
C ALA A 130 1.35 1.55 -13.78
N PRO A 131 0.69 0.60 -13.09
CA PRO A 131 1.01 0.27 -11.70
C PRO A 131 2.35 -0.45 -11.51
N ASP A 132 2.97 -0.94 -12.59
CA ASP A 132 4.31 -1.52 -12.63
C ASP A 132 5.42 -0.49 -12.95
N ARG A 133 5.07 0.77 -13.16
CA ARG A 133 5.98 1.81 -13.71
C ARG A 133 6.28 2.96 -12.74
N PHE A 134 6.02 2.80 -11.45
CA PHE A 134 6.40 3.80 -10.47
C PHE A 134 7.91 3.94 -10.38
N ASP A 135 8.38 5.19 -10.42
CA ASP A 135 9.77 5.57 -10.23
C ASP A 135 9.92 6.27 -8.86
N PRO A 136 10.56 5.63 -7.87
CA PRO A 136 10.75 6.19 -6.54
C PRO A 136 11.54 7.49 -6.52
N GLU A 137 12.41 7.74 -7.50
CA GLU A 137 13.19 8.97 -7.58
C GLU A 137 12.35 10.16 -8.01
N ARG A 138 11.21 9.91 -8.68
CA ARG A 138 10.27 10.94 -9.14
C ARG A 138 9.12 11.18 -8.16
N ARG A 139 9.18 10.63 -6.96
CA ARG A 139 8.18 10.91 -5.92
C ARG A 139 8.17 12.39 -5.54
N TRP A 140 7.04 12.89 -5.09
CA TRP A 140 6.97 14.22 -4.51
C TRP A 140 6.22 14.23 -3.18
N LYS A 141 6.58 15.21 -2.35
CA LYS A 141 6.01 15.43 -1.02
C LYS A 141 4.51 15.68 -1.11
N VAL A 142 3.74 14.97 -0.29
CA VAL A 142 2.33 15.30 -0.02
C VAL A 142 2.23 16.04 1.31
N PHE A 143 2.62 15.38 2.42
CA PHE A 143 2.66 15.99 3.75
C PHE A 143 3.85 15.44 4.56
N THR A 144 4.59 16.32 5.21
CA THR A 144 5.44 15.96 6.35
C THR A 144 4.73 16.25 7.67
N ALA A 145 5.28 15.74 8.77
CA ALA A 145 4.81 16.07 10.11
C ALA A 145 4.91 17.58 10.41
N GLU A 146 5.93 18.25 9.87
CA GLU A 146 6.11 19.70 9.98
C GLU A 146 5.03 20.49 9.23
N ASP A 147 4.69 20.08 7.99
CA ASP A 147 3.69 20.77 7.15
C ASP A 147 2.35 20.97 7.87
N VAL A 148 2.00 20.05 8.77
CA VAL A 148 0.71 20.06 9.50
C VAL A 148 0.86 20.19 11.02
N GLY A 149 2.08 20.38 11.54
CA GLY A 149 2.32 20.60 12.97
C GLY A 149 1.97 19.43 13.89
N VAL A 150 2.21 18.18 13.47
CA VAL A 150 1.87 16.96 14.24
C VAL A 150 3.09 16.06 14.49
N GLU A 151 2.88 14.95 15.21
CA GLU A 151 3.94 13.97 15.52
C GLU A 151 4.31 13.05 14.33
N GLY A 152 3.42 12.91 13.35
CA GLY A 152 3.63 12.13 12.13
C GLY A 152 2.38 12.05 11.26
N VAL A 153 2.56 12.00 9.94
CA VAL A 153 1.49 11.74 8.98
C VAL A 153 1.73 10.38 8.35
N LYS A 154 0.81 9.43 8.59
CA LYS A 154 0.96 8.04 8.19
C LYS A 154 -0.35 7.41 7.74
N ASP A 155 -0.25 6.19 7.21
CA ASP A 155 -1.37 5.34 6.83
C ASP A 155 -2.35 6.01 5.83
N PRO A 156 -1.87 6.52 4.68
CA PRO A 156 -2.73 7.18 3.70
C PRO A 156 -3.88 6.26 3.29
N TYR A 157 -5.05 6.86 3.12
CA TYR A 157 -6.27 6.20 2.68
C TYR A 157 -7.06 7.16 1.79
N LEU A 158 -7.38 6.72 0.57
CA LEU A 158 -8.14 7.49 -0.40
C LEU A 158 -9.56 6.93 -0.51
N ILE A 159 -10.53 7.81 -0.73
CA ILE A 159 -11.97 7.51 -0.85
C ILE A 159 -12.47 8.04 -2.20
#